data_AF-A0A382XQM0-F1
#
_entry.id   AF-A0A382XQM0-F1
#
_cell.length_a   1.000
_cell.length_b   1.000
_cell.length_c   1.000
_cell.angle_alpha   90.00
_cell.angle_beta   90.00
_cell.angle_gamma   90.00
#
_symmetry.space_group_name_H-M   'P 1'
#
loop_
_entity.id
_entity.type
_entity.pdbx_description
1 polymer ?
#
loop_
_entity_poly.entity_id
_entity_poly.type
_entity_poly.pdbx_seq_one_letter_code
_entity_poly.pdbx_strand_id
1 'polypeptide(L)'
;MVTIILGILAAVAIPRYMASVQKAEEAAEDAVISSIMAGLETYATEQMMANGRRSWPDNPWDGLETKPAGYAATGNGDGEDADGIADSDGEWTFNAGSVNNITHQRGDNTVHHWDYTKGTQTGASAAPGSMGVREVGVGN
;
A
#
# COMPACT_ATOMS: atom_id res chain seq x y z
N MET A 1 -32.28 -8.35 38.94
CA MET A 1 -32.96 -7.93 37.68
C MET A 1 -32.16 -6.78 37.06
N VAL A 2 -31.13 -7.10 36.28
CA VAL A 2 -30.14 -6.18 35.66
C VAL A 2 -29.76 -6.77 34.29
N THR A 3 -30.67 -6.67 33.32
CA THR A 3 -30.47 -7.24 31.96
C THR A 3 -30.91 -6.32 30.82
N ILE A 4 -31.61 -5.21 31.12
CA ILE A 4 -32.23 -4.35 30.09
C ILE A 4 -31.34 -3.15 29.71
N ILE A 5 -30.40 -2.73 30.55
CA ILE A 5 -29.59 -1.51 30.33
C ILE A 5 -28.42 -1.74 29.35
N LEU A 6 -27.88 -2.96 29.26
CA LEU A 6 -26.79 -3.28 28.33
C LEU A 6 -27.25 -3.41 26.87
N GLY A 7 -28.53 -3.71 26.62
CA GLY A 7 -29.05 -3.92 25.26
C GLY A 7 -29.10 -2.65 24.40
N ILE A 8 -29.16 -1.46 25.00
CA ILE A 8 -29.36 -0.19 24.28
C ILE A 8 -28.01 0.53 24.06
N LEU A 9 -27.05 0.38 24.98
CA LEU A 9 -25.72 0.98 24.84
C LEU A 9 -24.86 0.28 23.77
N ALA A 10 -25.00 -1.03 23.60
CA ALA A 10 -24.31 -1.78 22.53
C ALA A 10 -24.70 -1.27 21.13
N ALA A 11 -25.99 -0.96 20.92
CA ALA A 11 -26.48 -0.48 19.63
C ALA A 11 -25.90 0.88 19.19
N VAL A 12 -25.50 1.74 20.14
CA VAL A 12 -24.94 3.08 19.86
C VAL A 12 -23.41 3.06 19.78
N ALA A 13 -22.76 2.15 20.51
CA ALA A 13 -21.32 1.97 20.50
C ALA A 13 -20.82 1.35 19.19
N ILE A 14 -21.46 0.28 18.71
CA ILE A 14 -20.99 -0.51 17.57
C ILE A 14 -20.78 0.35 16.30
N PRO A 15 -21.72 1.22 15.87
CA PRO A 15 -21.52 2.03 14.67
C PRO A 15 -20.36 3.03 14.81
N ARG A 16 -20.15 3.57 16.01
CA ARG A 16 -19.08 4.55 16.27
C ARG A 16 -17.71 3.90 16.32
N TYR A 17 -17.60 2.70 16.87
CA TYR A 17 -16.34 1.96 16.90
C TYR A 17 -15.90 1.54 15.51
N MET A 18 -16.80 1.00 14.67
CA MET A 18 -16.46 0.60 13.29
C MET A 18 -15.96 1.79 12.46
N ALA A 19 -16.63 2.94 12.54
CA ALA A 19 -16.19 4.15 11.84
C ALA A 19 -14.85 4.71 12.36
N SER A 20 -14.47 4.43 13.61
CA SER A 20 -13.17 4.83 14.17
C SER A 20 -12.04 3.91 13.73
N VAL A 21 -12.30 2.61 13.60
CA VAL A 21 -11.32 1.62 13.13
C VAL A 21 -10.98 1.87 11.66
N GLN A 22 -11.99 2.03 10.79
CA GLN A 22 -11.76 2.31 9.37
C GLN A 22 -10.94 3.58 9.15
N LYS A 23 -11.21 4.64 9.91
CA LYS A 23 -10.41 5.88 9.84
C LYS A 23 -8.98 5.69 10.32
N ALA A 24 -8.75 4.81 11.30
CA ALA A 24 -7.42 4.52 11.79
C ALA A 24 -6.63 3.69 10.76
N GLU A 25 -7.27 2.73 10.09
CA GLU A 25 -6.69 1.97 8.99
C GLU A 25 -6.34 2.88 7.81
N GLU A 26 -7.26 3.75 7.39
CA GLU A 26 -7.00 4.76 6.33
C GLU A 26 -5.80 5.65 6.66
N ALA A 27 -5.71 6.14 7.90
CA ALA A 27 -4.58 6.96 8.33
C ALA A 27 -3.26 6.18 8.38
N ALA A 28 -3.30 4.89 8.73
CA ALA A 28 -2.13 4.02 8.73
C ALA A 28 -1.64 3.76 7.28
N GLU A 29 -2.56 3.48 6.36
CA GLU A 29 -2.25 3.36 4.93
C GLU A 29 -1.63 4.63 4.37
N ASP A 30 -2.23 5.79 4.65
CA ASP A 30 -1.72 7.09 4.17
C ASP A 30 -0.29 7.33 4.70
N ALA A 31 0.02 6.92 5.93
CA ALA A 31 1.36 6.99 6.49
C ALA A 31 2.35 6.05 5.77
N VAL A 32 1.94 4.80 5.48
CA VAL A 32 2.75 3.84 4.72
C VAL A 32 3.03 4.38 3.31
N ILE A 33 2.01 4.81 2.57
CA ILE A 33 2.18 5.37 1.23
C ILE A 33 3.05 6.64 1.24
N SER A 34 2.87 7.52 2.23
CA SER A 34 3.73 8.70 2.38
C SER A 34 5.19 8.33 2.62
N SER A 35 5.46 7.26 3.38
CA SER A 35 6.82 6.76 3.59
C SER A 35 7.42 6.19 2.30
N ILE A 36 6.64 5.44 1.51
CA ILE A 36 7.02 4.92 0.20
C ILE A 36 7.39 6.08 -0.72
N MET A 37 6.53 7.09 -0.83
CA MET A 37 6.81 8.28 -1.65
C MET A 37 8.10 8.99 -1.24
N ALA A 38 8.37 9.13 0.07
CA ALA A 38 9.61 9.74 0.55
C ALA A 38 10.86 8.89 0.20
N GLY A 39 10.75 7.56 0.29
CA GLY A 39 11.82 6.63 -0.13
C GLY A 39 12.09 6.73 -1.63
N LEU A 40 11.04 6.75 -2.45
CA LEU A 40 11.13 6.89 -3.92
C LEU A 40 11.78 8.22 -4.34
N GLU A 41 11.46 9.30 -3.65
CA GLU A 41 12.07 10.62 -3.89
C GLU A 41 13.54 10.68 -3.49
N THR A 42 13.90 9.98 -2.41
CA THR A 42 15.30 9.80 -1.99
C THR A 42 16.07 9.00 -3.04
N TYR A 43 15.55 7.84 -3.44
CA TYR A 43 16.13 7.01 -4.50
C TYR A 43 16.32 7.79 -5.81
N ALA A 44 15.29 8.54 -6.23
CA ALA A 44 15.39 9.37 -7.44
C ALA A 44 16.51 10.42 -7.35
N THR A 45 16.74 10.97 -6.16
CA THR A 45 17.81 11.94 -5.91
C THR A 45 19.18 11.26 -5.95
N GLU A 46 19.31 10.06 -5.40
CA GLU A 46 20.54 9.26 -5.50
C GLU A 46 20.88 8.91 -6.96
N GLN A 47 19.89 8.51 -7.75
CA GLN A 47 20.07 8.22 -9.17
C GLN A 47 20.48 9.48 -9.95
N MET A 48 19.90 10.64 -9.62
CA MET A 48 20.34 11.92 -10.20
C MET A 48 21.83 12.17 -9.95
N MET A 49 22.35 11.83 -8.77
CA MET A 49 23.77 11.97 -8.46
C MET A 49 24.64 10.89 -9.13
N ALA A 50 24.15 9.66 -9.20
CA ALA A 50 24.92 8.51 -9.69
C ALA A 50 25.01 8.45 -11.23
N ASN A 51 23.92 8.75 -11.93
CA ASN A 51 23.82 8.62 -13.38
C ASN A 51 23.26 9.86 -14.09
N GLY A 52 23.03 10.95 -13.35
CA GLY A 52 22.55 12.23 -13.89
C GLY A 52 21.05 12.26 -14.18
N ARG A 53 20.27 11.27 -13.72
CA ARG A 53 18.84 11.13 -14.05
C ARG A 53 18.02 10.69 -12.85
N ARG A 54 16.83 11.28 -12.71
CA ARG A 54 15.83 10.81 -11.73
C ARG A 54 15.08 9.63 -12.32
N SER A 55 15.05 8.52 -11.60
CA SER A 55 14.23 7.35 -11.90
C SER A 55 13.72 6.75 -10.59
N TRP A 56 12.55 6.12 -10.62
CA TRP A 56 12.07 5.28 -9.52
C TRP A 56 12.50 3.82 -9.76
N PRO A 57 12.64 3.01 -8.72
CA PRO A 57 13.03 1.59 -8.85
C PRO A 57 11.95 0.76 -9.55
N ASP A 58 12.30 -0.46 -9.98
CA ASP A 58 11.33 -1.40 -10.56
C ASP A 58 10.29 -1.85 -9.53
N ASN A 59 10.71 -2.02 -8.27
CA ASN A 59 9.85 -2.35 -7.14
C ASN A 59 9.83 -1.17 -6.16
N PRO A 60 8.64 -0.62 -5.79
CA PRO A 60 8.55 0.53 -4.89
C PRO A 60 9.11 0.28 -3.49
N TRP A 61 9.22 -0.98 -3.06
CA TRP A 61 9.75 -1.38 -1.76
C TRP A 61 11.28 -1.36 -1.69
N ASP A 62 11.98 -1.31 -2.82
CA ASP A 62 13.45 -1.30 -2.87
C ASP A 62 14.04 0.04 -2.41
N GLY A 63 13.27 1.12 -2.49
CA GLY A 63 13.65 2.45 -2.01
C GLY A 63 13.47 2.65 -0.50
N LEU A 64 13.01 1.63 0.23
CA LEU A 64 12.67 1.74 1.64
C LEU A 64 13.68 1.03 2.55
N GLU A 65 14.13 1.74 3.58
CA GLU A 65 14.97 1.19 4.64
C GLU A 65 14.20 0.19 5.51
N THR A 66 12.92 0.46 5.79
CA THR A 66 12.04 -0.40 6.58
C THR A 66 10.74 -0.63 5.83
N LYS A 67 10.39 -1.90 5.62
CA LYS A 67 9.13 -2.31 4.99
C LYS A 67 8.00 -2.29 6.02
N PRO A 68 6.74 -2.01 5.63
CA PRO A 68 5.63 -1.95 6.56
C PRO A 68 5.39 -3.31 7.23
N ALA A 69 4.79 -3.29 8.42
CA ALA A 69 4.31 -4.51 9.05
C ALA A 69 3.28 -5.19 8.14
N GLY A 70 3.35 -6.51 8.03
CA GLY A 70 2.50 -7.26 7.11
C GLY A 70 2.99 -7.25 5.65
N TYR A 71 4.14 -6.65 5.35
CA TYR A 71 4.73 -6.80 4.01
C TYR A 71 5.09 -8.27 3.74
N ALA A 72 4.40 -8.85 2.76
CA ALA A 72 4.75 -10.14 2.21
C ALA A 72 5.66 -9.93 0.99
N ALA A 73 6.87 -10.48 1.05
CA ALA A 73 7.87 -10.34 -0.02
C ALA A 73 7.50 -11.12 -1.31
N THR A 74 6.44 -11.92 -1.24
CA THR A 74 6.06 -13.01 -2.14
C THR A 74 5.30 -12.58 -3.39
N GLY A 75 5.22 -11.28 -3.68
CA GLY A 75 4.83 -10.76 -5.02
C GLY A 75 5.76 -11.14 -6.18
N ASN A 76 6.53 -12.23 -6.05
CA ASN A 76 7.33 -12.93 -7.06
C ASN A 76 7.70 -14.40 -6.65
N GLY A 77 6.83 -15.17 -5.95
CA GLY A 77 7.07 -16.62 -5.75
C GLY A 77 6.12 -17.39 -4.80
N ASP A 78 5.91 -18.69 -5.12
CA ASP A 78 4.96 -19.71 -4.62
C ASP A 78 4.20 -19.49 -3.30
N GLY A 79 2.87 -19.57 -3.36
CA GLY A 79 1.96 -19.49 -2.22
C GLY A 79 0.65 -18.79 -2.59
N GLU A 80 -0.08 -18.34 -1.57
CA GLU A 80 -1.30 -17.52 -1.65
C GLU A 80 -0.97 -16.12 -2.26
N ASP A 81 0.17 -15.52 -1.89
CA ASP A 81 0.58 -14.16 -2.31
C ASP A 81 1.46 -14.08 -3.59
N ALA A 82 1.57 -15.18 -4.35
CA ALA A 82 2.39 -15.27 -5.57
C ALA A 82 1.89 -14.37 -6.73
N ASP A 83 0.63 -13.94 -6.66
CA ASP A 83 0.01 -13.05 -7.63
C ASP A 83 0.23 -11.55 -7.33
N GLY A 84 0.85 -11.24 -6.18
CA GLY A 84 1.05 -9.87 -5.71
C GLY A 84 -0.26 -9.16 -5.33
N ILE A 85 -1.29 -9.92 -4.97
CA ILE A 85 -2.55 -9.45 -4.43
C ILE A 85 -2.57 -9.78 -2.93
N ALA A 86 -2.88 -8.80 -2.10
CA ALA A 86 -3.08 -9.02 -0.67
C ALA A 86 -4.36 -9.82 -0.44
N ASP A 87 -4.25 -10.94 0.28
CA ASP A 87 -5.35 -11.85 0.60
C ASP A 87 -5.48 -12.15 2.11
N SER A 88 -4.52 -11.65 2.89
CA SER A 88 -4.46 -11.78 4.34
C SER A 88 -4.62 -10.44 5.07
N ASP A 89 -5.28 -10.45 6.23
CA ASP A 89 -5.54 -9.22 6.98
C ASP A 89 -4.26 -8.49 7.42
N GLY A 90 -4.17 -7.21 7.07
CA GLY A 90 -3.01 -6.37 7.35
C GLY A 90 -1.86 -6.55 6.35
N GLU A 91 -2.02 -7.39 5.34
CA GLU A 91 -0.97 -7.73 4.39
C GLU A 91 -0.71 -6.60 3.38
N TRP A 92 0.56 -6.37 3.05
CA TRP A 92 1.00 -5.47 1.98
C TRP A 92 1.78 -6.25 0.93
N THR A 93 1.43 -6.07 -0.34
CA THR A 93 2.10 -6.72 -1.47
C THR A 93 2.35 -5.74 -2.62
N PHE A 94 3.09 -6.17 -3.64
CA PHE A 94 3.24 -5.43 -4.90
C PHE A 94 3.06 -6.36 -6.09
N ASN A 95 2.08 -6.03 -6.94
CA ASN A 95 1.80 -6.76 -8.17
C ASN A 95 2.73 -6.29 -9.27
N ALA A 96 3.87 -6.97 -9.45
CA ALA A 96 4.88 -6.63 -10.46
C ALA A 96 4.57 -7.17 -11.88
N GLY A 97 3.29 -7.40 -12.21
CA GLY A 97 2.86 -8.05 -13.45
C GLY A 97 2.08 -7.12 -14.39
N SER A 98 0.77 -7.33 -14.44
CA SER A 98 -0.12 -6.71 -15.43
C SER A 98 -0.50 -5.26 -15.11
N VAL A 99 -0.60 -4.92 -13.81
CA VAL A 99 -1.18 -3.64 -13.35
C VAL A 99 -0.14 -2.74 -12.68
N ASN A 100 0.96 -3.29 -12.13
CA ASN A 100 1.96 -2.55 -11.35
C ASN A 100 1.30 -1.69 -10.26
N ASN A 101 0.91 -2.31 -9.15
CA ASN A 101 0.31 -1.59 -8.04
C ASN A 101 0.71 -2.19 -6.69
N ILE A 102 0.64 -1.36 -5.66
CA ILE A 102 0.72 -1.81 -4.28
C ILE A 102 -0.67 -2.23 -3.86
N THR A 103 -0.83 -3.36 -3.19
CA THR A 103 -2.13 -3.78 -2.63
C THR A 103 -2.04 -3.98 -1.12
N HIS A 104 -3.16 -3.75 -0.44
CA HIS A 104 -3.31 -3.92 1.01
C HIS A 104 -4.70 -4.46 1.35
N GLN A 105 -4.76 -5.48 2.21
CA GLN A 105 -6.03 -5.97 2.77
C GLN A 105 -6.23 -5.50 4.21
N ARG A 106 -7.37 -4.88 4.50
CA ARG A 106 -7.77 -4.44 5.85
C ARG A 106 -8.34 -5.60 6.67
N GLY A 107 -8.52 -5.38 7.98
CA GLY A 107 -9.11 -6.38 8.88
C GLY A 107 -10.60 -6.65 8.66
N ASP A 108 -11.26 -5.91 7.76
CA ASP A 108 -12.62 -6.21 7.28
C ASP A 108 -12.63 -6.95 5.93
N ASN A 109 -11.47 -7.47 5.51
CA ASN A 109 -11.25 -8.23 4.28
C ASN A 109 -11.43 -7.41 2.99
N THR A 110 -11.51 -6.08 3.09
CA THR A 110 -11.49 -5.19 1.92
C THR A 110 -10.07 -4.98 1.43
N VAL A 111 -9.89 -5.03 0.11
CA VAL A 111 -8.59 -4.80 -0.54
C VAL A 111 -8.57 -3.40 -1.14
N HIS A 112 -7.46 -2.72 -0.93
CA HIS A 112 -7.16 -1.40 -1.48
C HIS A 112 -5.87 -1.45 -2.29
N HIS A 113 -5.76 -0.61 -3.30
CA HIS A 113 -4.55 -0.53 -4.11
C HIS A 113 -4.16 0.90 -4.48
N TRP A 114 -2.91 1.04 -4.91
CA TRP A 114 -2.31 2.26 -5.43
C TRP A 114 -1.49 1.95 -6.67
N ASP A 115 -1.89 2.54 -7.80
CA ASP A 115 -1.18 2.36 -9.07
C ASP A 115 0.24 2.89 -9.00
N TYR A 116 1.19 2.08 -9.45
CA TYR A 116 2.61 2.41 -9.46
C TYR A 116 3.13 2.41 -10.89
N THR A 117 3.70 3.54 -11.29
CA THR A 117 4.53 3.59 -12.49
C THR A 117 5.93 3.97 -12.08
N LYS A 118 6.94 3.24 -12.56
CA LYS A 118 8.37 3.60 -12.38
C LYS A 118 8.84 4.73 -13.30
N GLY A 119 7.96 5.18 -14.20
CA GLY A 119 8.26 6.17 -15.22
C GLY A 119 9.19 5.63 -16.31
N THR A 120 9.93 6.52 -16.95
CA THR A 120 10.87 6.17 -18.02
C THR A 120 12.29 6.15 -17.48
N GLN A 121 12.89 4.97 -17.41
CA GLN A 121 14.23 4.79 -16.81
C GLN A 121 15.38 4.97 -17.81
N THR A 122 15.09 5.01 -19.11
CA THR A 122 16.12 4.99 -20.16
C THR A 122 15.89 6.07 -21.23
N GLY A 123 16.96 6.44 -21.94
CA GLY A 123 16.89 7.38 -23.06
C GLY A 123 16.80 8.85 -22.66
N ALA A 124 16.60 9.71 -23.67
CA ALA A 124 16.53 11.16 -23.49
C ALA A 124 15.24 11.64 -22.80
N SER A 125 14.20 10.80 -22.78
CA SER A 125 12.90 11.08 -22.16
C SER A 125 12.78 10.52 -20.74
N ALA A 126 13.90 10.27 -20.06
CA ALA A 126 13.88 9.73 -18.71
C ALA A 126 13.12 10.66 -17.75
N ALA A 127 12.19 10.09 -16.99
CA ALA A 127 11.31 10.81 -16.10
C ALA A 127 10.97 9.93 -14.88
N PRO A 128 10.82 10.53 -13.68
CA PRO A 128 10.38 9.79 -12.50
C PRO A 128 8.98 9.21 -12.71
N GLY A 129 8.65 8.24 -11.87
CA GLY A 129 7.38 7.55 -11.86
C GLY A 129 6.21 8.35 -11.28
N SER A 130 5.09 7.67 -11.11
CA SER A 130 3.89 8.19 -10.44
C SER A 130 3.31 7.17 -9.47
N MET A 131 2.76 7.67 -8.37
CA MET A 131 1.96 6.90 -7.43
C MET A 131 0.50 7.37 -7.53
N GLY A 132 -0.42 6.42 -7.71
CA GLY A 132 -1.86 6.64 -7.78
C GLY A 132 -2.48 6.98 -6.43
N VAL A 133 -3.75 7.33 -6.46
CA VAL A 133 -4.56 7.49 -5.25
C VAL A 133 -4.98 6.12 -4.71
N ARG A 134 -5.49 6.09 -3.47
CA ARG A 134 -6.11 4.88 -2.91
C ARG A 134 -7.38 4.55 -3.68
N GLU A 135 -7.45 3.33 -4.18
CA GLU A 135 -8.62 2.78 -4.86
C GLU A 135 -9.06 1.47 -4.19
N VAL A 136 -10.32 1.06 -4.40
CA VAL A 136 -10.86 -0.20 -3.86
C VAL A 136 -10.67 -1.31 -4.88
N GLY A 137 -10.28 -2.50 -4.41
CA GLY A 137 -9.99 -3.68 -5.23
C GLY A 137 -8.51 -3.86 -5.51
N VAL A 138 -8.19 -4.59 -6.58
CA VAL A 138 -6.83 -5.05 -6.93
C VAL A 138 -6.27 -4.39 -8.20
N GLY A 139 -6.97 -3.39 -8.75
CA GLY A 139 -6.67 -2.79 -10.05
C GLY A 139 -7.15 -3.63 -11.24
N ASN A 140 -7.04 -3.08 -12.47
CA ASN A 140 -7.40 -3.77 -13.72
C ASN A 140 -6.19 -4.03 -14.61
#